data_AF-F4RPZ3-F1
#
_entry.id   AF-F4RPZ3-F1
#
_cell.length_a   1.000
_cell.length_b   1.000
_cell.length_c   1.000
_cell.angle_alpha   90.00
_cell.angle_beta   90.00
_cell.angle_gamma   90.00
#
_symmetry.space_group_name_H-M   'P 1'
#
loop_
_entity.id
_entity.type
_entity.pdbx_description
1 polymer ?
#
loop_
_entity_poly.entity_id
_entity_poly.type
_entity_poly.pdbx_seq_one_letter_code
_entity_poly.pdbx_strand_id
1 'polypeptide(L)'
;MPYTATLSAILRTTTEPRPLANGHNGPIAWHSTQTELILSDANTSKVQLNACGFGGQGDLLALGHTYHLSGPFGQRPSGASVIKYSSLTQADIGIIPPEQAQVAGKAIISGIGKVISFEYDDVADEDGSWNLTIDAEHNYFDPEISTLTKISS
;
A
#
# COMPACT_ATOMS: atom_id res chain seq x y z
N MET A 1 19.19 3.48 -10.27
CA MET A 1 17.98 2.62 -10.25
C MET A 1 16.93 3.32 -9.41
N PRO A 2 15.63 3.32 -9.80
CA PRO A 2 14.60 3.93 -8.99
C PRO A 2 14.37 3.11 -7.71
N TYR A 3 14.74 3.69 -6.58
CA TYR A 3 14.43 3.20 -5.24
C TYR A 3 12.92 3.07 -5.07
N THR A 4 12.37 1.91 -4.72
CA THR A 4 10.91 1.72 -4.57
C THR A 4 10.63 0.98 -3.27
N ALA A 5 9.68 1.46 -2.48
CA ALA A 5 9.18 0.72 -1.31
C ALA A 5 8.24 -0.40 -1.76
N THR A 6 8.24 -1.51 -1.04
CA THR A 6 7.36 -2.66 -1.23
C THR A 6 6.55 -2.85 0.05
N LEU A 7 5.23 -2.93 -0.08
CA LEU A 7 4.31 -3.26 1.00
C LEU A 7 3.85 -4.70 0.82
N SER A 8 3.78 -5.44 1.92
CA SER A 8 3.11 -6.73 2.03
C SER A 8 2.05 -6.63 3.13
N ALA A 9 0.79 -6.84 2.80
CA ALA A 9 -0.31 -6.62 3.73
C ALA A 9 -1.53 -7.51 3.44
N ILE A 10 -2.30 -7.78 4.48
CA ILE A 10 -3.64 -8.35 4.37
C ILE A 10 -4.63 -7.20 4.26
N LEU A 11 -5.34 -7.12 3.14
CA LEU A 11 -6.18 -6.00 2.76
C LEU A 11 -7.57 -6.51 2.39
N ARG A 12 -8.60 -5.82 2.87
CA ARG A 12 -10.00 -6.11 2.48
C ARG A 12 -10.46 -5.10 1.44
N THR A 13 -11.06 -5.57 0.36
CA THR A 13 -11.64 -4.69 -0.67
C THR A 13 -12.95 -4.09 -0.18
N THR A 14 -13.15 -2.80 -0.47
CA THR A 14 -14.33 -2.02 -0.06
C THR A 14 -15.14 -1.49 -1.23
N THR A 15 -14.59 -1.56 -2.45
CA THR A 15 -15.29 -1.17 -3.68
C THR A 15 -15.11 -2.24 -4.74
N GLU A 16 -15.98 -2.23 -5.75
CA GLU A 16 -15.73 -2.95 -7.00
C GLU A 16 -14.46 -2.41 -7.71
N PRO A 17 -13.72 -3.25 -8.43
CA PRO A 17 -12.65 -2.82 -9.32
C PRO A 17 -13.15 -1.83 -10.37
N ARG A 18 -12.41 -0.75 -10.56
CA ARG A 18 -12.73 0.28 -11.56
C ARG A 18 -11.57 0.43 -12.52
N PRO A 19 -11.81 0.48 -13.84
CA PRO A 19 -10.76 0.80 -14.78
C PRO A 19 -10.22 2.21 -14.50
N LEU A 20 -8.91 2.38 -14.58
CA LEU A 20 -8.29 3.70 -14.48
C LEU A 20 -8.55 4.48 -15.76
N ALA A 21 -8.89 5.78 -15.63
CA ALA A 21 -9.26 6.64 -16.76
C ALA A 21 -8.19 6.72 -17.87
N ASN A 22 -6.91 6.57 -17.49
CA ASN A 22 -5.77 6.59 -18.40
C ASN A 22 -5.23 5.17 -18.70
N GLY A 23 -5.89 4.12 -18.20
CA GLY A 23 -5.65 2.73 -18.56
C GLY A 23 -6.19 2.47 -19.95
N HIS A 24 -5.42 1.77 -20.79
CA HIS A 24 -5.84 1.44 -22.14
C HIS A 24 -7.23 0.76 -22.14
N ASN A 25 -8.15 1.23 -23.00
CA ASN A 25 -9.47 0.61 -23.18
C ASN A 25 -9.31 -0.70 -23.96
N GLY A 26 -8.97 -1.77 -23.25
CA GLY A 26 -8.79 -3.10 -23.81
C GLY A 26 -9.20 -4.20 -22.83
N PRO A 27 -9.21 -5.47 -23.26
CA PRO A 27 -9.53 -6.61 -22.39
C PRO A 27 -8.53 -6.79 -21.23
N ILE A 28 -7.37 -6.14 -21.32
CA ILE A 28 -6.36 -6.01 -20.27
C ILE A 28 -6.15 -4.52 -20.05
N ALA A 29 -6.37 -4.06 -18.82
CA ALA A 29 -6.26 -2.65 -18.48
C ALA A 29 -5.77 -2.48 -17.04
N TRP A 30 -5.41 -1.25 -16.69
CA TRP A 30 -5.20 -0.91 -15.29
C TRP A 30 -6.53 -0.74 -14.58
N HIS A 31 -6.61 -1.31 -13.37
CA HIS A 31 -7.76 -1.21 -12.50
C HIS A 31 -7.31 -0.75 -11.12
N SER A 32 -8.18 -0.01 -10.44
CA SER A 32 -8.01 0.36 -9.04
C SER A 32 -9.18 -0.17 -8.23
N THR A 33 -8.86 -0.72 -7.07
CA THR A 33 -9.82 -1.21 -6.10
C THR A 33 -9.48 -0.60 -4.75
N GLN A 34 -10.46 0.00 -4.08
CA GLN A 34 -10.24 0.56 -2.76
C GLN A 34 -10.16 -0.58 -1.74
N THR A 35 -9.20 -0.46 -0.81
CA THR A 35 -8.92 -1.47 0.21
C THR A 35 -8.72 -0.82 1.58
N GLU A 36 -8.92 -1.60 2.64
CA GLU A 36 -8.66 -1.20 4.02
C GLU A 36 -7.48 -1.97 4.60
N LEU A 37 -6.53 -1.22 5.18
CA LEU A 37 -5.47 -1.70 6.06
C LEU A 37 -5.86 -1.42 7.51
N ILE A 38 -5.66 -2.41 8.39
CA ILE A 38 -5.90 -2.28 9.82
C ILE A 38 -4.58 -2.01 10.54
N LEU A 39 -4.48 -0.89 11.25
CA LEU A 39 -3.31 -0.51 12.03
C LEU A 39 -3.44 -0.99 13.48
N SER A 40 -2.30 -1.31 14.09
CA SER A 40 -2.22 -1.65 15.52
C SER A 40 -1.97 -0.40 16.36
N ASP A 41 -2.82 0.61 16.24
CA ASP A 41 -2.80 1.79 17.12
C ASP A 41 -3.76 1.63 18.31
N ALA A 42 -3.77 2.61 19.22
CA ALA A 42 -4.59 2.58 20.43
C ALA A 42 -6.10 2.36 20.17
N ASN A 43 -6.58 2.68 18.96
CA ASN A 43 -7.99 2.56 18.59
C ASN A 43 -8.25 1.51 17.50
N THR A 44 -7.22 0.77 17.07
CA THR A 44 -7.28 -0.11 15.88
C THR A 44 -7.88 0.61 14.68
N SER A 45 -7.21 1.67 14.21
CA SER A 45 -7.70 2.46 13.09
C SER A 45 -7.60 1.73 11.75
N LYS A 46 -8.41 2.23 10.80
CA LYS A 46 -8.42 1.76 9.42
C LYS A 46 -7.89 2.84 8.51
N VAL A 47 -6.97 2.47 7.62
CA VAL A 47 -6.44 3.36 6.58
C VAL A 47 -6.83 2.82 5.21
N GLN A 48 -7.26 3.72 4.33
CA GLN A 48 -7.63 3.38 2.97
C GLN A 48 -6.38 3.30 2.08
N LEU A 49 -6.30 2.27 1.26
CA LEU A 49 -5.28 2.08 0.24
C LEU A 49 -5.92 1.78 -1.11
N ASN A 50 -5.40 2.38 -2.17
CA ASN A 50 -5.80 2.01 -3.53
C ASN A 50 -4.92 0.85 -4.03
N ALA A 51 -5.51 -0.31 -4.26
CA ALA A 51 -4.82 -1.43 -4.89
C ALA A 51 -4.96 -1.33 -6.41
N CYS A 52 -3.84 -1.14 -7.11
CA CYS A 52 -3.79 -0.99 -8.56
C CYS A 52 -3.18 -2.22 -9.24
N GLY A 53 -3.92 -2.85 -10.14
CA GLY A 53 -3.48 -4.04 -10.88
C GLY A 53 -3.59 -3.84 -12.39
N PHE A 54 -2.67 -4.41 -13.15
CA PHE A 54 -2.76 -4.49 -14.61
C PHE A 54 -3.07 -5.92 -15.02
N GLY A 55 -4.26 -6.14 -15.58
CA GLY A 55 -4.73 -7.49 -15.85
C GLY A 55 -6.10 -7.52 -16.50
N GLY A 56 -6.56 -8.74 -16.79
CA GLY A 56 -7.92 -9.01 -17.25
C GLY A 56 -8.87 -9.28 -16.08
N GLN A 57 -10.12 -9.64 -16.38
CA GLN A 57 -11.14 -9.87 -15.33
C GLN A 57 -10.76 -10.96 -14.31
N GLY A 58 -10.00 -11.98 -14.71
CA GLY A 58 -9.54 -13.03 -13.80
C GLY A 58 -8.49 -12.60 -12.79
N ASP A 59 -7.88 -11.43 -12.99
CA ASP A 59 -6.84 -10.88 -12.11
C ASP A 59 -7.39 -9.82 -11.13
N LEU A 60 -8.68 -9.49 -11.21
CA LEU A 60 -9.28 -8.41 -10.43
C LEU A 60 -9.60 -8.84 -8.99
N LEU A 61 -9.49 -7.88 -8.06
CA LEU A 61 -9.86 -8.10 -6.67
C LEU A 61 -11.38 -7.98 -6.51
N ALA A 62 -12.07 -9.02 -6.08
CA ALA A 62 -13.52 -8.98 -5.90
C ALA A 62 -13.92 -8.11 -4.69
N LEU A 63 -15.05 -7.39 -4.79
CA LEU A 63 -15.60 -6.62 -3.67
C LEU A 63 -15.90 -7.51 -2.45
N GLY A 64 -15.50 -7.05 -1.26
CA GLY A 64 -15.76 -7.75 -0.01
C GLY A 64 -14.89 -8.99 0.22
N HIS A 65 -13.91 -9.26 -0.63
CA HIS A 65 -12.89 -10.27 -0.40
C HIS A 65 -11.71 -9.70 0.39
N THR A 66 -11.01 -10.58 1.07
CA THR A 66 -9.76 -10.29 1.75
C THR A 66 -8.62 -10.95 0.99
N TYR A 67 -7.59 -10.17 0.70
CA TYR A 67 -6.42 -10.61 -0.04
C TYR A 67 -5.16 -10.35 0.76
N HIS A 68 -4.17 -11.22 0.61
CA HIS A 68 -2.79 -10.81 0.86
C HIS A 68 -2.23 -10.20 -0.43
N LEU A 69 -1.81 -8.93 -0.38
CA LEU A 69 -1.18 -8.24 -1.49
C LEU A 69 0.27 -7.92 -1.15
N SER A 70 1.16 -8.14 -2.12
CA SER A 70 2.55 -7.72 -2.05
C SER A 70 2.93 -6.94 -3.31
N GLY A 71 3.66 -5.84 -3.15
CA GLY A 71 4.20 -5.12 -4.30
C GLY A 71 4.57 -3.69 -4.04
N PRO A 72 4.96 -2.96 -5.09
CA PRO A 72 5.36 -1.57 -5.02
C PRO A 72 4.34 -0.70 -4.29
N PHE A 73 4.79 0.00 -3.27
CA PHE A 73 4.01 0.94 -2.48
C PHE A 73 4.43 2.37 -2.80
N GLY A 74 3.46 3.28 -2.75
CA GLY A 74 3.71 4.70 -2.80
C GLY A 74 2.51 5.52 -2.40
N GLN A 75 2.65 6.83 -2.52
CA GLN A 75 1.65 7.83 -2.21
C GLN A 75 1.54 8.79 -3.39
N ARG A 76 0.31 9.13 -3.76
CA ARG A 76 0.04 10.14 -4.78
C ARG A 76 0.28 11.54 -4.24
N PRO A 77 0.49 12.55 -5.10
CA PRO A 77 0.52 13.95 -4.67
C PRO A 77 -0.73 14.41 -3.91
N SER A 78 -1.87 13.74 -4.09
CA SER A 78 -3.10 13.97 -3.33
C SER A 78 -3.07 13.42 -1.90
N GLY A 79 -2.01 12.71 -1.52
CA GLY A 79 -1.89 12.01 -0.24
C GLY A 79 -2.45 10.58 -0.24
N ALA A 80 -3.09 10.12 -1.33
CA ALA A 80 -3.65 8.78 -1.41
C ALA A 80 -2.56 7.71 -1.49
N SER A 81 -2.58 6.75 -0.57
CA SER A 81 -1.68 5.59 -0.58
C SER A 81 -2.09 4.56 -1.63
N VAL A 82 -1.11 3.98 -2.31
CA VAL A 82 -1.31 3.04 -3.42
C VAL A 82 -0.36 1.85 -3.28
N ILE A 83 -0.89 0.65 -3.51
CA ILE A 83 -0.10 -0.57 -3.69
C ILE A 83 -0.35 -1.10 -5.09
N LYS A 84 0.69 -1.54 -5.77
CA LYS A 84 0.56 -2.31 -7.01
C LYS A 84 0.54 -3.79 -6.73
N TYR A 85 -0.30 -4.49 -7.48
CA TYR A 85 -0.37 -5.94 -7.42
C TYR A 85 -0.45 -6.55 -8.82
N SER A 86 -0.27 -7.86 -8.89
CA SER A 86 -0.51 -8.70 -10.06
C SER A 86 -1.07 -10.04 -9.60
N SER A 87 -1.51 -10.90 -10.52
CA SER A 87 -1.93 -12.27 -10.18
C SER A 87 -0.83 -13.11 -9.53
N LEU A 88 0.45 -12.74 -9.68
CA LEU A 88 1.57 -13.40 -9.02
C LEU A 88 1.86 -12.86 -7.62
N THR A 89 1.33 -11.68 -7.28
CA THR A 89 1.63 -11.00 -6.01
C THR A 89 0.38 -10.74 -5.17
N GLN A 90 -0.71 -11.45 -5.49
CA GLN A 90 -1.94 -11.52 -4.72
C GLN A 90 -2.23 -12.96 -4.29
N ALA A 91 -2.89 -13.11 -3.15
CA ALA A 91 -3.50 -14.37 -2.74
C ALA A 91 -4.87 -14.08 -2.13
N ASP A 92 -5.93 -14.70 -2.65
CA ASP A 92 -7.27 -14.63 -2.07
C ASP A 92 -7.31 -15.44 -0.78
N ILE A 93 -7.66 -14.77 0.32
CA ILE A 93 -7.84 -15.40 1.65
C ILE A 93 -9.30 -15.83 1.82
N GLY A 94 -10.25 -15.12 1.18
CA GLY A 94 -11.66 -15.44 1.17
C GLY A 94 -12.57 -14.24 1.50
N ILE A 95 -13.87 -14.55 1.58
CA ILE A 95 -14.94 -13.55 1.77
C ILE A 95 -15.17 -13.16 3.24
N ILE A 96 -14.85 -14.06 4.17
CA ILE A 96 -15.06 -13.86 5.60
C ILE A 96 -13.96 -12.89 6.08
N PRO A 97 -14.32 -11.70 6.59
CA PRO A 97 -13.32 -10.77 7.09
C PRO A 97 -12.61 -11.40 8.30
N PRO A 98 -11.26 -11.34 8.35
CA PRO A 98 -10.55 -11.74 9.55
C PRO A 98 -10.90 -10.81 10.71
N GLU A 99 -10.80 -11.32 11.93
CA GLU A 99 -10.90 -10.47 13.11
C GLU A 99 -9.80 -9.40 13.08
N GLN A 100 -10.14 -8.15 13.40
CA GLN A 100 -9.20 -7.03 13.28
C GLN A 100 -7.92 -7.26 14.09
N ALA A 101 -8.03 -7.82 15.30
CA ALA A 101 -6.90 -8.18 16.15
C ALA A 101 -5.93 -9.19 15.49
N GLN A 102 -6.42 -10.01 14.55
CA GLN A 102 -5.59 -10.99 13.84
C GLN A 102 -4.81 -10.39 12.68
N VAL A 103 -5.11 -9.17 12.24
CA VAL A 103 -4.45 -8.53 11.08
C VAL A 103 -3.84 -7.16 11.41
N ALA A 104 -4.26 -6.53 12.51
CA ALA A 104 -3.74 -5.25 12.97
C ALA A 104 -2.21 -5.30 13.11
N GLY A 105 -1.53 -4.35 12.47
CA GLY A 105 -0.06 -4.22 12.57
C GLY A 105 0.75 -5.32 11.86
N LYS A 106 0.11 -6.21 11.09
CA LYS A 106 0.81 -7.28 10.35
C LYS A 106 1.28 -6.88 8.96
N ALA A 107 1.13 -5.62 8.59
CA ALA A 107 1.68 -5.11 7.35
C ALA A 107 3.19 -4.88 7.49
N ILE A 108 3.92 -5.22 6.44
CA ILE A 108 5.37 -5.03 6.37
C ILE A 108 5.65 -4.08 5.20
N ILE A 109 6.29 -2.96 5.48
CA ILE A 109 6.88 -2.08 4.46
C ILE A 109 8.40 -2.25 4.48
N SER A 110 8.98 -2.42 3.30
CA SER A 110 10.43 -2.51 3.12
C SER A 110 10.83 -1.73 1.89
N GLY A 111 11.97 -1.05 1.94
CA GLY A 111 12.40 -0.23 0.82
C GLY A 111 13.84 0.19 0.94
N ILE A 112 14.41 0.55 -0.21
CA ILE A 112 15.63 1.35 -0.27
C ILE A 112 15.16 2.75 -0.64
N GLY A 113 15.72 3.77 -0.02
CA GLY A 113 15.41 5.18 -0.28
C GLY A 113 16.65 6.04 -0.08
N LYS A 114 16.61 7.27 -0.60
CA LYS A 114 17.63 8.29 -0.29
C LYS A 114 17.19 9.01 0.98
N VAL A 115 17.94 8.89 2.06
CA VAL A 115 17.71 9.68 3.27
C VAL A 115 17.81 11.17 2.93
N ILE A 116 16.76 11.93 3.24
CA ILE A 116 16.67 13.38 3.06
C ILE A 116 17.11 14.07 4.34
N SER A 117 16.55 13.63 5.46
CA SER A 117 16.82 14.11 6.81
C SER A 117 16.65 12.96 7.79
N PHE A 118 17.27 13.10 8.95
CA PHE A 118 16.99 12.27 10.09
C PHE A 118 16.98 13.15 11.34
N GLU A 119 16.10 12.82 12.27
CA GLU A 119 16.03 13.44 13.58
C GLU A 119 16.26 12.37 14.63
N TYR A 120 17.15 12.68 15.56
CA TYR A 120 17.42 11.84 16.72
C TYR A 120 16.93 12.59 17.94
N ASP A 121 15.92 12.03 18.60
CA ASP A 121 15.39 12.57 19.85
C ASP A 121 15.78 11.63 20.99
N ASP A 122 16.54 12.18 21.93
CA ASP A 122 16.92 11.50 23.15
C ASP A 122 15.78 11.71 24.15
N VAL A 123 14.79 10.82 24.07
CA VAL A 123 13.63 10.89 24.93
C VAL A 123 14.10 10.54 26.34
N ALA A 124 14.13 11.54 27.22
CA ALA A 124 14.46 11.36 28.62
C ALA A 124 13.32 10.66 29.38
N ASP A 125 12.99 9.46 28.93
CA ASP A 125 12.03 8.56 29.54
C ASP A 125 12.76 7.63 30.52
N GLU A 126 12.06 7.15 31.57
CA GLU A 126 12.67 6.31 32.63
C GLU A 126 13.34 5.02 32.11
N ASP A 127 13.04 4.62 30.87
CA ASP A 127 13.56 3.41 30.22
C ASP A 127 14.73 3.67 29.25
N GLY A 128 15.16 4.93 29.06
CA GLY A 128 16.28 5.28 28.18
C GLY A 128 16.04 4.98 26.69
N SER A 129 14.80 5.08 26.24
CA SER A 129 14.42 4.92 24.84
C SER A 129 14.82 6.12 24.00
N TRP A 130 15.43 5.88 22.85
CA TRP A 130 15.69 6.90 21.83
C TRP A 130 14.72 6.73 20.66
N ASN A 131 14.34 7.85 20.04
CA ASN A 131 13.56 7.87 18.81
C ASN A 131 14.44 8.30 17.63
N LEU A 132 14.41 7.54 16.55
CA LEU A 132 15.02 7.92 15.28
C LEU A 132 13.92 8.07 14.23
N THR A 133 13.72 9.29 13.77
CA THR A 133 12.85 9.60 12.63
C THR A 133 13.72 9.76 11.40
N ILE A 134 13.36 9.06 10.32
CA ILE A 134 14.09 9.14 9.04
C ILE A 134 13.10 9.58 7.98
N ASP A 135 13.38 10.73 7.35
CA ASP A 135 12.71 11.13 6.12
C ASP A 135 13.47 10.55 4.93
N ALA A 136 12.80 9.76 4.10
CA ALA A 136 13.40 9.08 2.96
C ALA A 136 12.65 9.38 1.66
N GLU A 137 13.41 9.69 0.61
CA GLU A 137 12.91 9.80 -0.76
C GLU A 137 12.94 8.43 -1.43
N HIS A 138 11.79 8.00 -1.95
CA HIS A 138 11.71 6.87 -2.86
C HIS A 138 10.89 7.22 -4.11
N ASN A 139 11.09 6.47 -5.18
CA ASN A 139 10.31 6.57 -6.40
C ASN A 139 9.11 5.63 -6.31
N TYR A 140 8.04 6.04 -6.99
CA TYR A 140 6.89 5.19 -7.25
C TYR A 140 6.36 5.53 -8.64
N PHE A 141 6.00 4.52 -9.41
CA PHE A 141 5.28 4.75 -10.66
C PHE A 141 3.79 4.80 -10.36
N ASP A 142 3.09 5.88 -10.69
CA ASP A 142 1.64 5.93 -10.53
C ASP A 142 0.95 5.55 -11.85
N PRO A 143 0.20 4.45 -11.90
CA PRO A 143 -0.46 4.00 -13.13
C PRO A 143 -1.58 4.95 -13.59
N GLU A 144 -2.13 5.82 -12.72
CA GLU A 144 -3.13 6.80 -13.14
C GLU A 144 -2.53 7.94 -13.95
N ILE A 145 -1.33 8.41 -13.61
CA ILE A 145 -0.66 9.51 -14.31
C ILE A 145 0.46 9.02 -15.24
N SER A 146 0.66 7.71 -15.34
CA SER A 146 1.68 7.03 -16.16
C SER A 146 3.08 7.66 -16.06
N THR A 147 3.44 8.15 -14.88
CA THR A 147 4.70 8.86 -14.62
C THR A 147 5.35 8.35 -13.34
N LEU A 148 6.69 8.45 -13.28
CA LEU A 148 7.44 8.22 -12.06
C LEU A 148 7.33 9.46 -11.18
N THR A 149 6.80 9.27 -9.97
CA THR A 149 6.67 10.31 -8.96
C THR A 149 7.70 10.05 -7.86
N LYS A 150 8.39 11.12 -7.46
CA LYS A 150 9.22 11.11 -6.24
C LYS A 150 8.31 11.29 -5.04
N ILE A 151 8.46 10.43 -4.04
CA ILE A 151 7.75 10.50 -2.77
C ILE A 151 8.80 10.75 -1.70
N SER A 152 8.56 11.79 -0.91
CA SER A 152 9.20 12.00 0.38
C SER A 152 8.25 11.47 1.45
N SER A 153 8.73 10.50 2.22
CA SER A 153 8.03 9.86 3.33
C SER A 153 8.83 9.98 4.60
#